data_AF-A0AAE0L467-F1
#
_entry.id   AF-A0AAE0L467-F1
#
_cell.length_a   1.000
_cell.length_b   1.000
_cell.length_c   1.000
_cell.angle_alpha   90.00
_cell.angle_beta   90.00
_cell.angle_gamma   90.00
#
_symmetry.space_group_name_H-M   'P 1'
#
loop_
_entity.id
_entity.type
_entity.pdbx_description
1 polymer ?
#
loop_
_entity_poly.entity_id
_entity_poly.type
_entity_poly.pdbx_seq_one_letter_code
_entity_poly.pdbx_strand_id
1 'polypeptide(L)'
;MKQKWLGHAIVHTLLAVCAAYYSWTVPVYITFTPHRCGECNATEKFVGNLCFDLFAWLLLWFWFRYIRAGMEKAGASFDKSFLRYHSVFVLSVIGLLPIDYFGYLASPSTAYYLRAIRLLLNAHPHYFRELYANAMVLSSRMNVAFNLGYVMGMFFWLNHLVACVWWGVSRLQNFPSDDGEYWGPDEELQNSRLRTQYLSALVWAVKATTSATTTREFDDVQRLVTIIVVVAGIIVVSIIIAEICSIFMGANAVIAEYRQIMDVAEASLSHSKCSEELRKKIHEYYRLAWQTRLAISSGGEFDSLPPFVQKEVNCAQKAELMSQVPLFRKNDNVMNSVAEKLGSLIAIKGDFIYREGELGSSMYFISLGIP
;
A
#
# COMPACT_ATOMS: atom_id res chain seq x y z
N MET A 1 25.43 -11.72 6.32
CA MET A 1 24.01 -12.06 6.12
C MET A 1 23.26 -11.04 5.25
N LYS A 2 23.41 -9.72 5.45
CA LYS A 2 22.72 -8.67 4.66
C LYS A 2 22.87 -8.76 3.12
N GLN A 3 24.07 -9.09 2.61
CA GLN A 3 24.32 -9.19 1.15
C GLN A 3 23.56 -10.33 0.45
N LYS A 4 23.31 -11.45 1.13
CA LYS A 4 22.56 -12.59 0.55
C LYS A 4 21.05 -12.33 0.52
N TRP A 5 20.54 -11.56 1.49
CA TRP A 5 19.15 -11.12 1.54
C TRP A 5 18.82 -10.11 0.44
N LEU A 6 19.75 -9.20 0.13
CA LEU A 6 19.53 -8.20 -0.93
C LEU A 6 19.39 -8.85 -2.31
N GLY A 7 20.23 -9.85 -2.64
CA GLY A 7 20.13 -10.57 -3.91
C GLY A 7 18.81 -11.33 -4.08
N HIS A 8 18.27 -11.90 -3.00
CA HIS A 8 16.98 -12.60 -3.02
C HIS A 8 15.83 -11.66 -3.33
N ALA A 9 15.75 -10.54 -2.60
CA ALA A 9 14.72 -9.54 -2.79
C ALA A 9 14.72 -9.01 -4.23
N ILE A 10 15.91 -8.74 -4.79
CA ILE A 10 16.05 -8.27 -6.18
C ILE A 10 15.49 -9.29 -7.17
N VAL A 11 15.83 -10.58 -7.06
CA VAL A 11 15.33 -11.61 -7.99
C VAL A 11 13.80 -11.72 -7.91
N HIS A 12 13.24 -11.70 -6.70
CA HIS A 12 11.78 -11.72 -6.50
C HIS A 12 11.10 -10.50 -7.12
N THR A 13 11.64 -9.30 -6.91
CA THR A 13 11.10 -8.07 -7.50
C THR A 13 11.17 -8.10 -9.03
N LEU A 14 12.29 -8.54 -9.60
CA LEU A 14 12.44 -8.64 -11.06
C LEU A 14 11.49 -9.68 -11.67
N LEU A 15 11.27 -10.82 -11.01
CA LEU A 15 10.26 -11.80 -11.43
C LEU A 15 8.84 -11.24 -11.33
N ALA A 16 8.54 -10.44 -10.31
CA ALA A 16 7.26 -9.73 -10.20
C ALA A 16 7.05 -8.77 -11.38
N VAL A 17 8.10 -8.05 -11.80
CA VAL A 17 8.07 -7.16 -12.97
C VAL A 17 7.84 -7.97 -14.25
N CYS A 18 8.47 -9.14 -14.40
CA CYS A 18 8.19 -10.03 -15.54
C CYS A 18 6.74 -10.52 -15.57
N ALA A 19 6.21 -10.97 -14.43
CA ALA A 19 4.81 -11.38 -14.31
C ALA A 19 3.85 -10.24 -14.65
N ALA A 20 4.10 -9.04 -14.13
CA ALA A 20 3.33 -7.84 -14.44
C ALA A 20 3.37 -7.48 -15.93
N TYR A 21 4.55 -7.54 -16.56
CA TYR A 21 4.70 -7.32 -18.00
C TYR A 21 3.89 -8.32 -18.83
N TYR A 22 3.93 -9.62 -18.50
CA TYR A 22 3.13 -10.61 -19.21
C TYR A 22 1.63 -10.42 -18.96
N SER A 23 1.24 -10.08 -17.73
CA SER A 23 -0.16 -9.80 -17.38
C SER A 23 -0.75 -8.64 -18.18
N TRP A 24 0.09 -7.72 -18.66
CA TRP A 24 -0.32 -6.57 -19.46
C TRP A 24 -0.23 -6.82 -20.97
N THR A 25 0.89 -7.39 -21.43
CA THR A 25 1.14 -7.52 -22.89
C THR A 25 0.37 -8.66 -23.52
N VAL A 26 0.20 -9.78 -22.82
CA VAL A 26 -0.42 -10.98 -23.36
C VAL A 26 -1.90 -10.77 -23.71
N PRO A 27 -2.75 -10.17 -22.84
CA PRO A 27 -4.14 -9.87 -23.20
C PRO A 27 -4.23 -8.98 -24.44
N VAL A 28 -3.38 -7.95 -24.54
CA VAL A 28 -3.36 -7.04 -25.70
C VAL A 28 -3.02 -7.76 -27.00
N TYR A 29 -2.03 -8.66 -26.96
CA TYR A 29 -1.66 -9.44 -28.14
C TYR A 29 -2.81 -10.34 -28.61
N ILE A 30 -3.50 -10.99 -27.67
CA ILE A 30 -4.62 -11.89 -27.98
C ILE A 30 -5.79 -11.13 -28.61
N THR A 31 -6.13 -9.96 -28.08
CA THR A 31 -7.38 -9.26 -28.44
C THR A 31 -7.22 -8.28 -29.59
N PHE A 32 -6.15 -7.45 -29.60
CA PHE A 32 -6.00 -6.34 -30.55
C PHE A 32 -5.15 -6.63 -31.79
N THR A 33 -4.17 -7.56 -31.73
CA THR A 33 -3.13 -7.67 -32.79
C THR A 33 -3.29 -8.66 -33.96
N PRO A 34 -4.15 -9.69 -33.97
CA PRO A 34 -4.03 -10.80 -34.92
C PRO A 34 -4.44 -10.56 -36.39
N HIS A 35 -4.86 -9.36 -36.82
CA HIS A 35 -5.23 -9.10 -38.23
C HIS A 35 -4.54 -7.91 -38.93
N ARG A 36 -3.72 -7.10 -38.24
CA ARG A 36 -3.01 -5.96 -38.87
C ARG A 36 -1.50 -6.18 -39.02
N CYS A 37 -1.11 -7.41 -39.36
CA CYS A 37 0.28 -7.85 -39.48
C CYS A 37 1.04 -7.27 -40.71
N GLY A 38 0.50 -6.26 -41.39
CA GLY A 38 1.14 -5.57 -42.52
C GLY A 38 2.02 -4.37 -42.13
N GLU A 39 1.83 -3.78 -40.94
CA GLU A 39 2.46 -2.50 -40.56
C GLU A 39 3.44 -2.58 -39.38
N CYS A 40 3.66 -3.77 -38.80
CA CYS A 40 4.54 -3.92 -37.64
C CYS A 40 5.84 -4.63 -37.99
N ASN A 41 6.98 -4.12 -37.49
CA ASN A 41 8.25 -4.82 -37.46
C ASN A 41 8.12 -6.11 -36.62
N ALA A 42 7.59 -7.18 -37.22
CA ALA A 42 7.35 -8.46 -36.58
C ALA A 42 8.65 -9.06 -36.02
N THR A 43 9.77 -8.78 -36.69
CA THR A 43 11.12 -9.11 -36.25
C THR A 43 11.51 -8.41 -34.96
N GLU A 44 11.30 -7.10 -34.83
CA GLU A 44 11.62 -6.35 -33.59
C GLU A 44 10.78 -6.83 -32.40
N LYS A 45 9.48 -7.08 -32.62
CA LYS A 45 8.60 -7.63 -31.58
C LYS A 45 9.02 -9.04 -31.16
N PHE A 46 9.40 -9.88 -32.12
CA PHE A 46 9.92 -11.22 -31.87
C PHE A 46 11.21 -11.18 -31.06
N VAL A 47 12.20 -10.36 -31.46
CA VAL A 47 13.47 -10.23 -30.74
C VAL A 47 13.26 -9.68 -29.33
N GLY A 48 12.43 -8.65 -29.17
CA GLY A 48 12.11 -8.10 -27.85
C GLY A 48 11.46 -9.12 -26.92
N ASN A 49 10.50 -9.89 -27.44
CA ASN A 49 9.85 -10.98 -26.70
C ASN A 49 10.84 -12.07 -26.29
N LEU A 50 11.74 -12.47 -27.20
CA LEU A 50 12.76 -13.48 -26.93
C LEU A 50 13.72 -13.03 -25.84
N CYS A 51 14.24 -11.80 -25.94
CA CYS A 51 15.12 -11.23 -24.92
C CYS A 51 14.45 -11.20 -23.53
N PHE A 52 13.17 -10.82 -23.46
CA PHE A 52 12.44 -10.77 -22.20
C PHE A 52 12.18 -12.16 -21.60
N ASP A 53 11.85 -13.15 -22.44
CA ASP A 53 11.65 -14.53 -21.99
C ASP A 53 12.96 -15.18 -21.53
N LEU A 54 14.08 -14.93 -22.22
CA LEU A 54 15.41 -15.37 -21.78
C LEU A 54 15.79 -14.74 -20.44
N PHE A 55 15.46 -13.47 -20.23
CA PHE A 55 15.66 -12.80 -18.95
C PHE A 55 14.80 -13.41 -17.84
N ALA A 56 13.53 -13.70 -18.10
CA ALA A 56 12.65 -14.37 -17.14
C ALA A 56 13.15 -15.78 -16.77
N TRP A 57 13.64 -16.54 -17.76
CA TRP A 57 14.30 -17.84 -17.53
C TRP A 57 15.54 -17.73 -16.64
N LEU A 58 16.38 -16.73 -16.89
CA LEU A 58 17.58 -16.47 -16.09
C LEU A 58 17.21 -16.19 -14.62
N LEU A 59 16.21 -15.35 -14.39
CA LEU A 59 15.73 -15.03 -13.04
C LEU A 59 15.14 -16.27 -12.34
N LEU A 60 14.34 -17.08 -13.04
CA LEU A 60 13.78 -18.32 -12.52
C LEU A 60 14.88 -19.31 -12.12
N TRP A 61 15.95 -19.40 -12.90
CA TRP A 61 17.12 -20.22 -12.58
C TRP A 61 17.82 -19.74 -11.30
N PHE A 62 18.07 -18.43 -11.15
CA PHE A 62 18.66 -17.88 -9.94
C PHE A 62 17.78 -18.12 -8.70
N TRP A 63 16.46 -17.95 -8.86
CA TRP A 63 15.48 -18.19 -7.81
C TRP A 63 15.51 -19.65 -7.33
N PHE A 64 15.45 -20.61 -8.26
CA PHE A 64 15.51 -22.03 -7.93
C PHE A 64 16.81 -22.42 -7.20
N ARG A 65 17.95 -21.92 -7.68
CA ARG A 65 19.25 -22.16 -7.04
C ARG A 65 19.30 -21.61 -5.61
N TYR A 66 18.69 -20.44 -5.37
CA TYR A 66 18.62 -19.86 -4.03
C TYR A 66 17.78 -20.71 -3.08
N ILE A 67 16.57 -21.10 -3.49
CA ILE A 67 15.69 -21.92 -2.66
C ILE A 67 16.36 -23.25 -2.33
N ARG A 68 16.97 -23.91 -3.32
CA ARG A 68 17.73 -25.14 -3.11
C ARG A 68 18.85 -24.97 -2.07
N ALA A 69 19.65 -23.92 -2.18
CA ALA A 69 20.72 -23.64 -1.22
C ALA A 69 20.20 -23.28 0.19
N GLY A 70 19.01 -22.68 0.29
CA GLY A 70 18.35 -22.41 1.56
C GLY A 70 17.86 -23.71 2.23
N MET A 71 17.27 -24.61 1.45
CA MET A 71 16.75 -25.90 1.93
C MET A 71 17.87 -26.84 2.37
N GLU A 72 18.98 -26.90 1.62
CA GLU A 72 20.17 -27.70 1.98
C GLU A 72 20.74 -27.29 3.35
N LYS A 73 20.71 -26.00 3.68
CA LYS A 73 21.18 -25.48 4.98
C LYS A 73 20.21 -25.71 6.13
N ALA A 74 18.92 -25.72 5.84
CA ALA A 74 17.88 -25.89 6.84
C ALA A 74 17.74 -27.36 7.29
N GLY A 75 18.47 -28.31 6.67
CA GLY A 75 18.31 -29.74 6.94
C GLY A 75 16.87 -30.22 6.72
N ALA A 76 16.13 -29.52 5.85
CA ALA A 76 14.68 -29.62 5.81
C ALA A 76 14.24 -30.98 5.25
N SER A 77 13.46 -31.72 6.04
CA SER A 77 12.65 -32.84 5.54
C SER A 77 11.60 -32.33 4.54
N PHE A 78 11.01 -33.22 3.74
CA PHE A 78 9.90 -32.93 2.83
C PHE A 78 8.66 -32.40 3.59
N ASP A 79 8.63 -31.11 3.90
CA ASP A 79 7.52 -30.42 4.55
C ASP A 79 6.55 -29.79 3.52
N LYS A 80 5.33 -29.41 3.94
CA LYS A 80 4.32 -28.71 3.11
C LYS A 80 4.87 -27.45 2.44
N SER A 81 5.79 -26.77 3.11
CA SER A 81 6.49 -25.59 2.57
C SER A 81 7.27 -25.95 1.30
N PHE A 82 7.96 -27.10 1.29
CA PHE A 82 8.72 -27.61 0.14
C PHE A 82 7.80 -27.87 -1.07
N LEU A 83 6.69 -28.57 -0.85
CA LEU A 83 5.72 -28.89 -1.91
C LEU A 83 5.12 -27.62 -2.54
N ARG A 84 4.89 -26.58 -1.75
CA ARG A 84 4.39 -25.29 -2.23
C ARG A 84 5.41 -24.54 -3.09
N TYR A 85 6.68 -24.50 -2.69
CA TYR A 85 7.73 -23.90 -3.54
C TYR A 85 7.96 -24.71 -4.82
N HIS A 86 7.85 -26.04 -4.74
CA HIS A 86 8.03 -26.92 -5.89
C HIS A 86 6.88 -26.78 -6.91
N SER A 87 5.61 -26.75 -6.48
CA SER A 87 4.48 -26.59 -7.40
C SER A 87 4.51 -25.25 -8.12
N VAL A 88 4.88 -24.19 -7.40
CA VAL A 88 5.03 -22.84 -7.94
C VAL A 88 6.20 -22.76 -8.94
N PHE A 89 7.30 -23.47 -8.69
CA PHE A 89 8.40 -23.61 -9.65
C PHE A 89 7.92 -24.28 -10.95
N VAL A 90 7.20 -25.41 -10.83
CA VAL A 90 6.70 -26.17 -11.99
C VAL A 90 5.76 -25.32 -12.84
N LEU A 91 4.83 -24.58 -12.21
CA LEU A 91 3.94 -23.65 -12.94
C LEU A 91 4.72 -22.55 -13.67
N SER A 92 5.80 -22.04 -13.06
CA SER A 92 6.65 -21.02 -13.68
C SER A 92 7.45 -21.58 -14.86
N VAL A 93 7.94 -22.82 -14.76
CA VAL A 93 8.60 -23.53 -15.86
C VAL A 93 7.65 -23.75 -17.03
N ILE A 94 6.43 -24.24 -16.76
CA ILE A 94 5.40 -24.42 -17.78
C ILE A 94 5.04 -23.07 -18.42
N GLY A 95 4.91 -22.02 -17.61
CA GLY A 95 4.58 -20.67 -18.09
C GLY A 95 5.63 -20.05 -19.02
N LEU A 96 6.89 -20.46 -18.92
CA LEU A 96 7.99 -19.94 -19.74
C LEU A 96 8.38 -20.87 -20.90
N LEU A 97 7.60 -21.93 -21.18
CA LEU A 97 7.87 -22.80 -22.32
C LEU A 97 7.78 -22.01 -23.64
N PRO A 98 8.76 -22.19 -24.56
CA PRO A 98 8.83 -21.44 -25.81
C PRO A 98 7.86 -21.95 -26.90
N ILE A 99 6.65 -22.38 -26.51
CA ILE A 99 5.68 -23.03 -27.41
C ILE A 99 5.10 -22.05 -28.43
N ASP A 100 4.93 -20.78 -28.05
CA ASP A 100 4.46 -19.72 -28.95
C ASP A 100 5.46 -19.43 -30.08
N TYR A 101 6.76 -19.60 -29.84
CA TYR A 101 7.78 -19.45 -30.87
C TYR A 101 7.61 -20.45 -32.02
N PHE A 102 7.25 -21.70 -31.69
CA PHE A 102 6.86 -22.69 -32.69
C PHE A 102 5.50 -22.36 -33.31
N GLY A 103 4.60 -21.72 -32.56
CA GLY A 103 3.32 -21.21 -33.06
C GLY A 103 3.46 -20.24 -34.25
N TYR A 104 4.54 -19.45 -34.31
CA TYR A 104 4.81 -18.56 -35.45
C TYR A 104 5.04 -19.31 -36.77
N LEU A 105 5.40 -20.60 -36.71
CA LEU A 105 5.52 -21.46 -37.90
C LEU A 105 4.15 -21.81 -38.50
N ALA A 106 3.10 -21.84 -37.68
CA ALA A 106 1.73 -22.11 -38.14
C ALA A 106 1.01 -20.83 -38.54
N SER A 107 0.86 -19.89 -37.60
CA SER A 107 0.36 -18.54 -37.89
C SER A 107 0.70 -17.57 -36.75
N PRO A 108 0.89 -16.26 -37.03
CA PRO A 108 1.08 -15.25 -35.99
C PRO A 108 -0.05 -15.24 -34.95
N SER A 109 -1.29 -15.49 -35.38
CA SER A 109 -2.47 -15.55 -34.50
C SER A 109 -2.37 -16.70 -33.51
N THR A 110 -1.98 -17.89 -33.97
CA THR A 110 -1.78 -19.08 -33.11
C THR A 110 -0.68 -18.83 -32.08
N ALA A 111 0.40 -18.15 -32.46
CA ALA A 111 1.47 -17.78 -31.53
C ALA A 111 0.95 -16.92 -30.37
N TYR A 112 0.09 -15.92 -30.63
CA TYR A 112 -0.45 -15.06 -29.57
C TYR A 112 -1.33 -15.82 -28.57
N TYR A 113 -2.13 -16.79 -29.03
CA TYR A 113 -2.92 -17.64 -28.13
C TYR A 113 -2.05 -18.55 -27.27
N LEU A 114 -1.02 -19.17 -27.86
CA LEU A 114 -0.06 -20.00 -27.13
C LEU A 114 0.73 -19.19 -26.10
N ARG A 115 0.94 -17.90 -26.35
CA ARG A 115 1.60 -16.97 -25.43
C ARG A 115 0.82 -16.79 -24.11
N ALA A 116 -0.48 -17.14 -24.07
CA ALA A 116 -1.31 -17.15 -22.86
C ALA A 116 -0.72 -17.99 -21.71
N ILE A 117 0.08 -19.02 -22.02
CA ILE A 117 0.73 -19.87 -21.01
C ILE A 117 1.60 -19.06 -20.04
N ARG A 118 2.15 -17.91 -20.47
CA ARG A 118 2.96 -17.00 -19.62
C ARG A 118 2.17 -16.40 -18.46
N LEU A 119 0.84 -16.37 -18.54
CA LEU A 119 0.00 -15.91 -17.43
C LEU A 119 0.11 -16.81 -16.21
N LEU A 120 0.52 -18.08 -16.36
CA LEU A 120 0.80 -18.98 -15.24
C LEU A 120 1.89 -18.45 -14.31
N LEU A 121 2.77 -17.56 -14.79
CA LEU A 121 3.77 -16.91 -13.95
C LEU A 121 3.14 -16.02 -12.86
N ASN A 122 1.90 -15.53 -13.07
CA ASN A 122 1.15 -14.79 -12.04
C ASN A 122 0.61 -15.68 -10.92
N ALA A 123 0.56 -17.00 -11.11
CA ALA A 123 0.15 -17.97 -10.09
C ALA A 123 1.21 -18.15 -8.97
N HIS A 124 2.26 -17.32 -8.96
CA HIS A 124 3.33 -17.31 -7.98
C HIS A 124 3.05 -16.25 -6.87
N PRO A 125 2.23 -16.55 -5.84
CA PRO A 125 1.75 -15.58 -4.85
C PRO A 125 2.87 -14.95 -4.01
N HIS A 126 4.05 -15.54 -3.99
CA HIS A 126 5.18 -15.10 -3.17
C HIS A 126 5.86 -13.83 -3.71
N TYR A 127 5.72 -13.51 -5.01
CA TYR A 127 6.36 -12.32 -5.59
C TYR A 127 5.81 -11.03 -4.99
N PHE A 128 4.48 -10.90 -4.96
CA PHE A 128 3.81 -9.71 -4.46
C PHE A 128 3.77 -9.65 -2.93
N ARG A 129 3.67 -10.80 -2.25
CA ARG A 129 3.61 -10.86 -0.78
C ARG A 129 4.90 -10.40 -0.13
N GLU A 130 6.06 -10.82 -0.64
CA GLU A 130 7.36 -10.48 -0.05
C GLU A 130 7.71 -9.00 -0.33
N LEU A 131 7.34 -8.48 -1.51
CA LEU A 131 7.44 -7.06 -1.83
C LEU A 131 6.59 -6.21 -0.87
N TYR A 132 5.33 -6.63 -0.64
CA TYR A 132 4.41 -5.96 0.27
C TYR A 132 4.91 -6.01 1.72
N ALA A 133 5.38 -7.18 2.19
CA ALA A 133 5.92 -7.34 3.54
C ALA A 133 7.17 -6.48 3.79
N ASN A 134 8.08 -6.40 2.81
CA ASN A 134 9.29 -5.57 2.93
C ASN A 134 8.96 -4.07 2.89
N ALA A 135 7.94 -3.66 2.14
CA ALA A 135 7.47 -2.27 2.12
C ALA A 135 6.79 -1.86 3.44
N MET A 136 6.09 -2.77 4.11
CA MET A 136 5.40 -2.53 5.38
C MET A 136 6.36 -2.21 6.54
N VAL A 137 7.58 -2.74 6.51
CA VAL A 137 8.63 -2.50 7.54
C VAL A 137 9.26 -1.11 7.40
N LEU A 138 9.00 -0.42 6.30
CA LEU A 138 9.46 0.95 6.07
C LEU A 138 8.61 1.94 6.89
N SER A 139 9.07 3.20 7.01
CA SER A 139 8.41 4.22 7.85
C SER A 139 6.88 4.27 7.65
N SER A 140 6.13 4.58 8.71
CA SER A 140 4.65 4.62 8.69
C SER A 140 4.07 5.47 7.56
N ARG A 141 4.75 6.56 7.19
CA ARG A 141 4.39 7.44 6.07
C ARG A 141 4.60 6.80 4.69
N MET A 142 5.67 6.01 4.53
CA MET A 142 5.94 5.30 3.28
C MET A 142 4.99 4.12 3.08
N ASN A 143 4.59 3.45 4.17
CA ASN A 143 3.63 2.36 4.13
C ASN A 143 2.25 2.82 3.61
N VAL A 144 1.77 3.99 4.07
CA VAL A 144 0.54 4.63 3.59
C VAL A 144 0.58 4.90 2.08
N ALA A 145 1.63 5.57 1.59
CA ALA A 145 1.75 5.88 0.17
C ALA A 145 1.86 4.61 -0.69
N PHE A 146 2.54 3.58 -0.17
CA PHE A 146 2.69 2.29 -0.84
C PHE A 146 1.37 1.54 -0.95
N ASN A 147 0.58 1.46 0.13
CA ASN A 147 -0.73 0.79 0.10
C ASN A 147 -1.68 1.46 -0.89
N LEU A 148 -1.78 2.79 -0.87
CA LEU A 148 -2.59 3.53 -1.83
C LEU A 148 -2.10 3.28 -3.27
N GLY A 149 -0.79 3.32 -3.50
CA GLY A 149 -0.19 3.02 -4.80
C GLY A 149 -0.48 1.60 -5.28
N TYR A 150 -0.47 0.62 -4.37
CA TYR A 150 -0.78 -0.78 -4.67
C TYR A 150 -2.24 -0.96 -5.09
N VAL A 151 -3.19 -0.41 -4.33
CA VAL A 151 -4.62 -0.48 -4.67
C VAL A 151 -4.92 0.27 -5.97
N MET A 152 -4.31 1.44 -6.18
CA MET A 152 -4.40 2.17 -7.45
C MET A 152 -3.83 1.35 -8.62
N GLY A 153 -2.69 0.69 -8.43
CA GLY A 153 -2.10 -0.21 -9.42
C GLY A 153 -3.03 -1.38 -9.77
N MET A 154 -3.69 -1.98 -8.79
CA MET A 154 -4.71 -3.01 -9.00
C MET A 154 -5.91 -2.49 -9.79
N PHE A 155 -6.37 -1.26 -9.52
CA PHE A 155 -7.46 -0.63 -10.27
C PHE A 155 -7.09 -0.42 -11.75
N PHE A 156 -5.88 0.06 -12.05
CA PHE A 156 -5.40 0.20 -13.42
C PHE A 156 -5.27 -1.16 -14.12
N TRP A 157 -4.75 -2.17 -13.43
CA TRP A 157 -4.62 -3.52 -13.97
C TRP A 157 -5.98 -4.18 -14.25
N LEU A 158 -6.96 -4.02 -13.35
CA LEU A 158 -8.32 -4.49 -13.59
C LEU A 158 -8.92 -3.82 -14.84
N ASN A 159 -8.83 -2.50 -14.94
CA ASN A 159 -9.37 -1.76 -16.08
C ASN A 159 -8.69 -2.16 -17.40
N HIS A 160 -7.41 -2.48 -17.38
CA HIS A 160 -6.71 -3.07 -18.51
C HIS A 160 -7.32 -4.41 -18.94
N LEU A 161 -7.56 -5.32 -17.99
CA LEU A 161 -8.19 -6.62 -18.29
C LEU A 161 -9.61 -6.43 -18.84
N VAL A 162 -10.41 -5.55 -18.23
CA VAL A 162 -11.75 -5.21 -18.68
C VAL A 162 -11.74 -4.65 -20.10
N ALA A 163 -10.81 -3.75 -20.41
CA ALA A 163 -10.65 -3.20 -21.77
C ALA A 163 -10.31 -4.30 -22.80
N CYS A 164 -9.45 -5.24 -22.43
CA CYS A 164 -9.11 -6.38 -23.28
C CYS A 164 -10.30 -7.32 -23.48
N VAL A 165 -11.06 -7.61 -22.42
CA VAL A 165 -12.29 -8.43 -22.49
C VAL A 165 -13.32 -7.76 -23.37
N TRP A 166 -13.55 -6.46 -23.20
CA TRP A 166 -14.48 -5.69 -24.02
C TRP A 166 -14.14 -5.81 -25.51
N TRP A 167 -12.90 -5.48 -25.89
CA TRP A 167 -12.45 -5.59 -27.27
C TRP A 167 -12.50 -7.04 -27.79
N GLY A 168 -12.12 -8.00 -26.95
CA GLY A 168 -12.15 -9.43 -27.29
C GLY A 168 -13.56 -9.94 -27.57
N VAL A 169 -14.54 -9.58 -26.74
CA VAL A 169 -15.96 -9.95 -26.93
C VAL A 169 -16.53 -9.28 -28.17
N SER A 170 -16.29 -7.97 -28.37
CA SER A 170 -16.72 -7.27 -29.59
C SER A 170 -16.18 -7.94 -30.86
N ARG A 171 -14.93 -8.41 -30.81
CA ARG A 171 -14.31 -9.11 -31.93
C ARG A 171 -14.89 -10.52 -32.15
N LEU A 172 -15.17 -11.27 -31.09
CA LEU A 172 -15.80 -12.60 -31.20
C LEU A 172 -17.21 -12.53 -31.78
N GLN A 173 -17.89 -11.41 -31.60
CA GLN A 173 -19.20 -11.12 -32.19
C GLN A 173 -19.10 -10.50 -33.60
N ASN A 174 -17.92 -10.47 -34.21
CA ASN A 174 -17.63 -9.87 -35.52
C ASN A 174 -17.99 -8.38 -35.63
N PHE A 175 -17.77 -7.62 -34.55
CA PHE A 175 -18.01 -6.18 -34.51
C PHE A 175 -19.37 -5.78 -35.11
N PRO A 176 -20.48 -6.20 -34.49
CA PRO A 176 -21.79 -6.05 -35.10
C PRO A 176 -22.09 -4.56 -35.34
N SER A 177 -22.41 -4.27 -36.59
CA SER A 177 -22.56 -2.94 -37.17
C SER A 177 -23.97 -2.80 -37.73
N ASP A 178 -24.87 -2.26 -36.94
CA ASP A 178 -26.11 -1.63 -37.43
C ASP A 178 -26.15 -0.21 -36.87
N ASP A 179 -26.90 0.69 -37.53
CA ASP A 179 -26.91 2.16 -37.45
C ASP A 179 -27.26 2.80 -36.07
N GLY A 180 -26.99 2.11 -34.96
CA GLY A 180 -27.36 2.51 -33.60
C GLY A 180 -26.20 2.55 -32.59
N GLU A 181 -26.54 3.04 -31.41
CA GLU A 181 -25.70 3.14 -30.23
C GLU A 181 -25.40 1.74 -29.62
N TYR A 182 -24.36 1.06 -30.13
CA TYR A 182 -23.98 -0.30 -29.72
C TYR A 182 -22.95 -0.36 -28.56
N TRP A 183 -22.81 -1.54 -27.93
CA TRP A 183 -21.86 -1.84 -26.84
C TRP A 183 -20.39 -1.84 -27.28
N GLY A 184 -20.10 -2.11 -28.56
CA GLY A 184 -18.77 -2.28 -29.15
C GLY A 184 -18.18 -1.04 -29.85
N PRO A 185 -16.94 -1.13 -30.39
CA PRO A 185 -16.31 -0.06 -31.13
C PRO A 185 -16.97 0.17 -32.50
N ASP A 186 -17.11 1.43 -32.91
CA ASP A 186 -17.58 1.80 -34.25
C ASP A 186 -16.53 1.46 -35.33
N GLU A 187 -16.95 1.47 -36.60
CA GLU A 187 -16.08 1.11 -37.73
C GLU A 187 -14.86 2.04 -37.83
N GLU A 188 -15.01 3.32 -37.49
CA GLU A 188 -13.91 4.28 -37.45
C GLU A 188 -12.86 3.88 -36.39
N LEU A 189 -13.29 3.55 -35.16
CA LEU A 189 -12.39 3.11 -34.10
C LEU A 189 -11.75 1.77 -34.43
N GLN A 190 -12.49 0.83 -35.01
CA GLN A 190 -11.93 -0.44 -35.52
C GLN A 190 -10.84 -0.19 -36.55
N ASN A 191 -11.01 0.84 -37.39
CA ASN A 191 -10.05 1.19 -38.43
C ASN A 191 -8.87 2.05 -37.97
N SER A 192 -8.92 2.58 -36.75
CA SER A 192 -7.90 3.45 -36.18
C SER A 192 -6.59 2.72 -35.79
N ARG A 193 -5.60 3.50 -35.33
CA ARG A 193 -4.32 2.96 -34.83
C ARG A 193 -4.53 2.17 -33.54
N LEU A 194 -3.70 1.15 -33.29
CA LEU A 194 -3.73 0.31 -32.07
C LEU A 194 -3.80 1.12 -30.76
N ARG A 195 -3.05 2.23 -30.69
CA ARG A 195 -3.07 3.12 -29.52
C ARG A 195 -4.46 3.72 -29.29
N THR A 196 -5.14 4.15 -30.34
CA THR A 196 -6.48 4.74 -30.25
C THR A 196 -7.49 3.68 -29.83
N GLN A 197 -7.45 2.49 -30.44
CA GLN A 197 -8.28 1.35 -30.05
C GLN A 197 -8.14 1.01 -28.56
N TYR A 198 -6.89 0.87 -28.10
CA TYR A 198 -6.59 0.53 -26.71
C TYR A 198 -7.05 1.62 -25.73
N LEU A 199 -6.76 2.89 -26.02
CA LEU A 199 -7.16 4.00 -25.15
C LEU A 199 -8.68 4.14 -25.08
N SER A 200 -9.39 3.98 -26.20
CA SER A 200 -10.86 4.00 -26.21
C SER A 200 -11.47 2.84 -25.43
N ALA A 201 -10.92 1.62 -25.58
CA ALA A 201 -11.33 0.47 -24.78
C ALA A 201 -11.07 0.70 -23.28
N LEU A 202 -9.96 1.35 -22.93
CA LEU A 202 -9.65 1.70 -21.54
C LEU A 202 -10.62 2.76 -20.99
N VAL A 203 -10.99 3.75 -21.78
CA VAL A 203 -12.03 4.73 -21.42
C VAL A 203 -13.36 4.04 -21.15
N TRP A 204 -13.74 3.07 -22.00
CA TRP A 204 -14.93 2.25 -21.78
C TRP A 204 -14.84 1.46 -20.46
N ALA A 205 -13.70 0.80 -20.20
CA ALA A 205 -13.48 0.03 -18.98
C ALA A 205 -13.59 0.89 -17.72
N VAL A 206 -12.97 2.08 -17.72
CA VAL A 206 -13.04 3.01 -16.58
C VAL A 206 -14.46 3.48 -16.35
N LYS A 207 -15.21 3.79 -17.42
CA LYS A 207 -16.63 4.16 -17.33
C LYS A 207 -17.46 3.02 -16.71
N ALA A 208 -17.27 1.79 -17.19
CA ALA A 208 -17.99 0.62 -16.69
C ALA A 208 -17.65 0.32 -15.22
N THR A 209 -16.38 0.36 -14.83
CA THR A 209 -15.96 0.05 -13.45
C THR A 209 -16.31 1.14 -12.44
N THR A 210 -16.45 2.39 -12.88
CA THR A 210 -16.90 3.51 -12.03
C THR A 210 -18.42 3.69 -12.03
N SER A 211 -19.17 2.73 -12.59
CA SER A 211 -20.64 2.78 -12.74
C SER A 211 -21.16 3.95 -13.58
N ALA A 212 -20.30 4.60 -14.37
CA ALA A 212 -20.68 5.56 -15.39
C ALA A 212 -21.04 4.80 -16.68
N THR A 213 -22.06 3.94 -16.63
CA THR A 213 -22.46 3.17 -17.81
C THR A 213 -23.26 4.01 -18.79
N THR A 214 -22.94 3.93 -20.07
CA THR A 214 -23.83 4.36 -21.14
C THR A 214 -24.95 3.34 -21.30
N THR A 215 -26.20 3.77 -21.12
CA THR A 215 -27.40 2.97 -21.34
C THR A 215 -27.51 2.60 -22.82
N ARG A 216 -27.24 1.34 -23.18
CA ARG A 216 -27.34 0.87 -24.57
C ARG A 216 -27.95 -0.50 -24.67
N GLU A 217 -28.35 -0.87 -25.87
CA GLU A 217 -28.88 -2.20 -26.15
C GLU A 217 -27.76 -3.23 -26.00
N PHE A 218 -28.02 -4.26 -25.19
CA PHE A 218 -27.06 -5.31 -24.88
C PHE A 218 -27.62 -6.65 -25.37
N ASP A 219 -26.78 -7.42 -26.06
CA ASP A 219 -26.97 -8.87 -26.20
C ASP A 219 -26.76 -9.58 -24.84
N ASP A 220 -27.30 -10.79 -24.66
CA ASP A 220 -27.26 -11.49 -23.36
C ASP A 220 -25.82 -11.73 -22.85
N VAL A 221 -24.88 -12.02 -23.76
CA VAL A 221 -23.45 -12.14 -23.43
C VAL A 221 -22.90 -10.81 -22.93
N GLN A 222 -23.27 -9.70 -23.57
CA GLN A 222 -22.81 -8.35 -23.21
C GLN A 222 -23.40 -7.88 -21.90
N ARG A 223 -24.68 -8.22 -21.63
CA ARG A 223 -25.32 -8.00 -20.32
C ARG A 223 -24.53 -8.69 -19.22
N LEU A 224 -24.25 -9.98 -19.40
CA LEU A 224 -23.53 -10.78 -18.40
C LEU A 224 -22.12 -10.21 -18.14
N VAL A 225 -21.36 -9.90 -19.19
CA VAL A 225 -20.03 -9.28 -19.07
C VAL A 225 -20.13 -7.94 -18.34
N THR A 226 -21.09 -7.09 -18.72
CA THR A 226 -21.27 -5.77 -18.10
C THR A 226 -21.63 -5.89 -16.62
N ILE A 227 -22.51 -6.81 -16.23
CA ILE A 227 -22.86 -7.07 -14.82
C ILE A 227 -21.61 -7.45 -14.03
N ILE A 228 -20.81 -8.38 -14.54
CA ILE A 228 -19.58 -8.84 -13.88
C ILE A 228 -18.59 -7.66 -13.72
N VAL A 229 -18.41 -6.86 -14.78
CA VAL A 229 -17.48 -5.71 -14.77
C VAL A 229 -17.94 -4.64 -13.79
N VAL A 230 -19.22 -4.29 -13.77
CA VAL A 230 -19.77 -3.28 -12.85
C VAL A 230 -19.63 -3.73 -11.40
N VAL A 231 -19.99 -4.99 -11.09
CA VAL A 231 -19.84 -5.54 -9.73
C VAL A 231 -18.38 -5.54 -9.29
N ALA A 232 -17.46 -6.02 -10.14
CA ALA A 232 -16.03 -5.99 -9.85
C ALA A 232 -15.51 -4.56 -9.66
N GLY A 233 -16.00 -3.61 -10.47
CA GLY A 233 -15.67 -2.19 -10.38
C GLY A 233 -16.10 -1.57 -9.05
N ILE A 234 -17.35 -1.79 -8.64
CA ILE A 234 -17.87 -1.30 -7.35
C ILE A 234 -17.01 -1.81 -6.19
N ILE A 235 -16.67 -3.10 -6.18
CA ILE A 235 -15.82 -3.70 -5.13
C ILE A 235 -14.47 -2.99 -5.05
N VAL A 236 -13.78 -2.81 -6.19
CA VAL A 236 -12.45 -2.17 -6.20
C VAL A 236 -12.52 -0.70 -5.81
N VAL A 237 -13.52 0.04 -6.29
CA VAL A 237 -13.73 1.45 -5.91
C VAL A 237 -14.03 1.57 -4.41
N SER A 238 -14.83 0.67 -3.84
CA SER A 238 -15.07 0.62 -2.39
C SER A 238 -13.78 0.37 -1.59
N ILE A 239 -12.90 -0.51 -2.07
CA ILE A 239 -11.60 -0.77 -1.43
C ILE A 239 -10.70 0.48 -1.49
N ILE A 240 -10.66 1.19 -2.62
CA ILE A 240 -9.91 2.45 -2.75
C ILE A 240 -10.41 3.48 -1.74
N ILE A 241 -11.73 3.67 -1.65
CA ILE A 241 -12.34 4.62 -0.71
C ILE A 241 -12.01 4.22 0.73
N ALA A 242 -12.13 2.94 1.07
CA ALA A 242 -11.81 2.43 2.40
C ALA A 242 -10.35 2.70 2.79
N GLU A 243 -9.40 2.52 1.85
CA GLU A 243 -7.98 2.80 2.09
C GLU A 243 -7.74 4.30 2.32
N ILE A 244 -8.36 5.17 1.52
CA ILE A 244 -8.28 6.63 1.70
C ILE A 244 -8.84 7.04 3.07
N CYS A 245 -9.97 6.45 3.49
CA CYS A 245 -10.56 6.68 4.81
C CYS A 245 -9.63 6.22 5.94
N SER A 246 -9.03 5.04 5.81
CA SER A 246 -8.06 4.51 6.77
C SER A 246 -6.87 5.46 6.97
N ILE A 247 -6.35 6.02 5.87
CA ILE A 247 -5.28 7.02 5.89
C ILE A 247 -5.73 8.30 6.60
N PHE A 248 -6.93 8.80 6.29
CA PHE A 248 -7.47 10.01 6.90
C PHE A 248 -7.70 9.84 8.41
N MET A 249 -8.20 8.68 8.83
CA MET A 249 -8.40 8.33 10.23
C MET A 249 -7.05 8.22 10.96
N GLY A 250 -6.06 7.56 10.36
CA GLY A 250 -4.72 7.45 10.94
C GLY A 250 -4.00 8.79 11.08
N ALA A 251 -4.07 9.66 10.05
CA ALA A 251 -3.45 10.98 10.06
C ALA A 251 -4.04 11.91 11.14
N ASN A 252 -5.33 11.75 11.42
CA ASN A 252 -6.05 12.56 12.39
C ASN A 252 -6.24 11.87 13.75
N ALA A 253 -5.66 10.69 13.99
CA ALA A 253 -5.89 9.91 15.20
C ALA A 253 -5.57 10.69 16.48
N VAL A 254 -4.41 11.37 16.50
CA VAL A 254 -3.95 12.20 17.63
C VAL A 254 -4.91 13.38 17.86
N ILE A 255 -5.34 14.07 16.80
CA ILE A 255 -6.30 15.17 16.91
C ILE A 255 -7.68 14.65 17.39
N ALA A 256 -8.10 13.47 16.92
CA ALA A 256 -9.35 12.84 17.30
C ALA A 256 -9.35 12.47 18.80
N GLU A 257 -8.22 11.95 19.31
CA GLU A 257 -8.04 11.67 20.74
C GLU A 257 -8.18 12.94 21.60
N TYR A 258 -7.51 14.03 21.21
CA TYR A 258 -7.66 15.31 21.90
C TYR A 258 -9.12 15.81 21.91
N ARG A 259 -9.81 15.71 20.77
CA ARG A 259 -11.23 16.07 20.69
C ARG A 259 -12.08 15.22 21.62
N GLN A 260 -11.85 13.92 21.67
CA GLN A 260 -12.58 13.01 22.55
C GLN A 260 -12.38 13.36 24.04
N ILE A 261 -11.15 13.69 24.45
CA ILE A 261 -10.86 14.15 25.82
C ILE A 261 -11.63 15.43 26.14
N MET A 262 -11.62 16.40 25.21
CA MET A 262 -12.34 17.67 25.37
C MET A 262 -13.86 17.48 25.45
N ASP A 263 -14.43 16.59 24.63
CA ASP A 263 -15.86 16.29 24.63
C ASP A 263 -16.31 15.68 25.97
N VAL A 264 -15.52 14.75 26.53
CA VAL A 264 -15.76 14.15 27.85
C VAL A 264 -15.64 15.19 28.97
N ALA A 265 -14.64 16.07 28.90
CA ALA A 265 -14.47 17.15 29.86
C ALA A 265 -15.68 18.10 29.83
N GLU A 266 -16.14 18.50 28.65
CA GLU A 266 -17.29 19.40 28.49
C GLU A 266 -18.59 18.76 28.99
N ALA A 267 -18.80 17.47 28.69
CA ALA A 267 -19.91 16.70 29.24
C ALA A 267 -19.88 16.72 30.78
N SER A 268 -18.71 16.57 31.41
CA SER A 268 -18.57 16.58 32.88
C SER A 268 -18.84 17.97 33.49
N LEU A 269 -18.39 19.04 32.81
CA LEU A 269 -18.59 20.43 33.26
C LEU A 269 -20.04 20.88 33.16
N SER A 270 -20.76 20.45 32.12
CA SER A 270 -22.19 20.74 31.96
C SER A 270 -23.03 20.15 33.08
N HIS A 271 -22.69 18.96 33.58
CA HIS A 271 -23.39 18.33 34.72
C HIS A 271 -23.11 19.02 36.07
N SER A 272 -21.94 19.66 36.20
CA SER A 272 -21.43 20.13 37.49
C SER A 272 -21.81 21.59 37.84
N LYS A 273 -22.63 22.28 37.02
CA LYS A 273 -22.98 23.71 37.18
C LYS A 273 -21.75 24.62 37.42
N CYS A 274 -20.63 24.34 36.75
CA CYS A 274 -19.42 25.16 36.86
C CYS A 274 -19.65 26.58 36.33
N SER A 275 -18.98 27.58 36.95
CA SER A 275 -18.98 28.95 36.44
C SER A 275 -18.26 29.03 35.07
N GLU A 276 -18.63 30.01 34.26
CA GLU A 276 -18.05 30.21 32.94
C GLU A 276 -16.55 30.54 33.00
N GLU A 277 -16.12 31.21 34.07
CA GLU A 277 -14.69 31.47 34.34
C GLU A 277 -13.93 30.16 34.59
N LEU A 278 -14.47 29.25 35.40
CA LEU A 278 -13.85 27.95 35.66
C LEU A 278 -13.82 27.07 34.41
N ARG A 279 -14.87 27.11 33.57
CA ARG A 279 -14.89 26.41 32.28
C ARG A 279 -13.78 26.89 31.35
N LYS A 280 -13.63 28.21 31.17
CA LYS A 280 -12.53 28.81 30.39
C LYS A 280 -11.17 28.40 30.92
N LYS A 281 -11.02 28.40 32.26
CA LYS A 281 -9.82 27.95 32.97
C LYS A 281 -9.42 26.52 32.58
N ILE A 282 -10.39 25.61 32.59
CA ILE A 282 -10.19 24.19 32.28
C ILE A 282 -9.86 23.98 30.79
N HIS A 283 -10.52 24.71 29.89
CA HIS A 283 -10.20 24.67 28.47
C HIS A 283 -8.77 25.14 28.18
N GLU A 284 -8.33 26.22 28.83
CA GLU A 284 -6.96 26.73 28.69
C GLU A 284 -5.92 25.73 29.25
N TYR A 285 -6.22 25.10 30.38
CA TYR A 285 -5.42 24.00 30.92
C TYR A 285 -5.25 22.85 29.91
N TYR A 286 -6.35 22.30 29.37
CA TYR A 286 -6.27 21.19 28.41
C TYR A 286 -5.56 21.58 27.11
N ARG A 287 -5.75 22.82 26.65
CA ARG A 287 -5.04 23.35 25.48
C ARG A 287 -3.52 23.39 25.71
N LEU A 288 -3.08 23.92 26.86
CA LEU A 288 -1.66 23.99 27.21
C LEU A 288 -1.08 22.59 27.47
N ALA A 289 -1.83 21.71 28.13
CA ALA A 289 -1.51 20.30 28.33
C ALA A 289 -1.24 19.57 27.00
N TRP A 290 -2.07 19.83 25.99
CA TRP A 290 -1.91 19.29 24.65
C TRP A 290 -0.70 19.86 23.92
N GLN A 291 -0.54 21.18 23.91
CA GLN A 291 0.56 21.85 23.20
C GLN A 291 1.93 21.49 23.76
N THR A 292 2.04 21.35 25.08
CA THR A 292 3.31 21.03 25.73
C THR A 292 3.61 19.53 25.75
N ARG A 293 2.66 18.67 25.34
CA ARG A 293 2.69 17.20 25.49
C ARG A 293 2.91 16.72 26.94
N LEU A 294 2.97 17.61 27.92
CA LEU A 294 3.38 17.31 29.31
C LEU A 294 2.32 16.59 30.14
N ALA A 295 1.04 16.62 29.73
CA ALA A 295 -0.07 16.06 30.52
C ALA A 295 -0.95 15.04 29.77
N ILE A 296 -0.67 14.76 28.50
CA ILE A 296 -1.38 13.72 27.74
C ILE A 296 -0.47 12.52 27.42
N SER A 297 0.85 12.62 27.67
CA SER A 297 1.80 11.52 27.41
C SER A 297 2.43 10.87 28.66
N SER A 298 1.94 11.14 29.87
CA SER A 298 2.57 10.65 31.12
C SER A 298 2.43 9.14 31.37
N GLY A 299 1.95 8.34 30.42
CA GLY A 299 1.99 6.87 30.51
C GLY A 299 1.41 6.18 29.28
N GLY A 300 2.08 6.27 28.12
CA GLY A 300 1.58 5.55 26.94
C GLY A 300 2.58 5.39 25.79
N GLU A 301 3.30 6.45 25.40
CA GLU A 301 4.23 6.38 24.26
C GLU A 301 5.38 5.39 24.49
N PHE A 302 5.82 5.22 25.74
CA PHE A 302 6.96 4.38 26.10
C PHE A 302 6.59 3.16 26.96
N ASP A 303 5.32 2.95 27.28
CA ASP A 303 4.88 1.85 28.16
C ASP A 303 5.15 0.47 27.54
N SER A 304 5.22 0.40 26.22
CA SER A 304 5.61 -0.79 25.47
C SER A 304 7.11 -1.09 25.51
N LEU A 305 7.95 -0.14 25.94
CA LEU A 305 9.38 -0.34 26.07
C LEU A 305 9.69 -1.14 27.35
N PRO A 306 10.80 -1.91 27.38
CA PRO A 306 11.28 -2.51 28.62
C PRO A 306 11.52 -1.45 29.71
N PRO A 307 11.26 -1.74 31.00
CA PRO A 307 11.34 -0.76 32.10
C PRO A 307 12.68 -0.01 32.19
N PHE A 308 13.79 -0.68 31.87
CA PHE A 308 15.11 -0.06 31.83
C PHE A 308 15.20 1.08 30.80
N VAL A 309 14.61 0.90 29.61
CA VAL A 309 14.63 1.88 28.54
C VAL A 309 13.69 3.04 28.84
N GLN A 310 12.52 2.76 29.43
CA GLN A 310 11.61 3.81 29.91
C GLN A 310 12.32 4.74 30.90
N LYS A 311 13.06 4.15 31.84
CA LYS A 311 13.84 4.89 32.84
C LYS A 311 14.91 5.76 32.17
N GLU A 312 15.64 5.22 31.20
CA GLU A 312 16.68 5.95 30.47
C GLU A 312 16.12 7.16 29.70
N VAL A 313 15.01 6.98 28.98
CA VAL A 313 14.33 8.06 28.25
C VAL A 313 13.81 9.14 29.20
N ASN A 314 13.14 8.74 30.28
CA ASN A 314 12.63 9.68 31.29
C ASN A 314 13.75 10.47 31.98
N CYS A 315 14.89 9.83 32.26
CA CYS A 315 16.05 10.51 32.83
C CYS A 315 16.64 11.51 31.82
N ALA A 316 16.80 11.12 30.55
CA ALA A 316 17.36 11.99 29.51
C ALA A 316 16.55 13.27 29.30
N GLN A 317 15.21 13.17 29.23
CA GLN A 317 14.33 14.33 29.05
C GLN A 317 14.43 15.34 30.21
N LYS A 318 14.65 14.86 31.44
CA LYS A 318 14.71 15.68 32.66
C LYS A 318 16.13 16.13 33.01
N ALA A 319 17.15 15.40 32.56
CA ALA A 319 18.55 15.69 32.83
C ALA A 319 18.99 17.03 32.22
N GLU A 320 18.52 17.36 31.01
CA GLU A 320 18.81 18.65 30.38
C GLU A 320 18.36 19.82 31.26
N LEU A 321 17.12 19.77 31.76
CA LEU A 321 16.55 20.77 32.65
C LEU A 321 17.31 20.88 33.98
N MET A 322 17.70 19.75 34.58
CA MET A 322 18.45 19.77 35.84
C MET A 322 19.90 20.21 35.68
N SER A 323 20.53 19.95 34.52
CA SER A 323 21.91 20.35 34.23
C SER A 323 22.09 21.88 34.22
N GLN A 324 21.01 22.61 33.94
CA GLN A 324 20.99 24.07 34.00
C GLN A 324 21.10 24.60 35.44
N VAL A 325 20.71 23.80 36.44
CA VAL A 325 20.73 24.17 37.85
C VAL A 325 22.10 23.85 38.47
N PRO A 326 22.86 24.84 38.96
CA PRO A 326 24.21 24.63 39.49
C PRO A 326 24.32 23.61 40.62
N LEU A 327 23.24 23.40 41.37
CA LEU A 327 23.16 22.46 42.50
C LEU A 327 23.40 21.00 42.09
N PHE A 328 22.99 20.61 40.88
CA PHE A 328 22.99 19.19 40.43
C PHE A 328 24.12 18.84 39.45
N ARG A 329 24.91 19.81 38.99
CA ARG A 329 25.96 19.62 37.96
C ARG A 329 27.11 18.68 38.34
N LYS A 330 27.36 18.45 39.64
CA LYS A 330 28.56 17.74 40.11
C LYS A 330 28.35 16.26 40.39
N ASN A 331 27.12 15.74 40.33
CA ASN A 331 26.83 14.36 40.69
C ASN A 331 25.68 13.76 39.86
N ASP A 332 26.04 13.01 38.84
CA ASP A 332 25.10 12.37 37.91
C ASP A 332 24.17 11.36 38.61
N ASN A 333 24.63 10.69 39.68
CA ASN A 333 23.81 9.73 40.42
C ASN A 333 22.67 10.42 41.19
N VAL A 334 22.96 11.58 41.77
CA VAL A 334 21.93 12.40 42.46
C VAL A 334 20.98 12.99 41.42
N MET A 335 21.50 13.47 40.29
CA MET A 335 20.68 13.98 39.19
C MET A 335 19.69 12.92 38.69
N ASN A 336 20.16 11.71 38.37
CA ASN A 336 19.29 10.62 37.91
C ASN A 336 18.23 10.23 38.96
N SER A 337 18.61 10.17 40.24
CA SER A 337 17.68 9.85 41.34
C SER A 337 16.58 10.92 41.52
N VAL A 338 16.91 12.19 41.27
CA VAL A 338 15.93 13.31 41.31
C VAL A 338 15.07 13.33 40.04
N ALA A 339 15.64 13.05 38.86
CA ALA A 339 14.91 12.92 37.59
C ALA A 339 13.78 11.89 37.69
N GLU A 340 14.06 10.75 38.33
CA GLU A 340 13.07 9.69 38.54
C GLU A 340 11.85 10.17 39.36
N LYS A 341 12.05 11.09 40.31
CA LYS A 341 10.99 11.62 41.19
C LYS A 341 10.34 12.90 40.69
N LEU A 342 10.85 13.51 39.62
CA LEU A 342 10.32 14.77 39.09
C LEU A 342 8.93 14.53 38.48
N GLY A 343 7.92 15.25 38.96
CA GLY A 343 6.58 15.28 38.36
C GLY A 343 6.40 16.47 37.42
N SER A 344 5.50 16.35 36.45
CA SER A 344 5.08 17.46 35.59
C SER A 344 3.92 18.22 36.24
N LEU A 345 4.00 19.55 36.27
CA LEU A 345 2.92 20.43 36.72
C LEU A 345 2.68 21.49 35.63
N ILE A 346 1.41 21.74 35.30
CA ILE A 346 1.00 22.81 34.38
C ILE A 346 0.24 23.84 35.19
N ALA A 347 0.74 25.07 35.19
CA ALA A 347 0.06 26.23 35.77
C ALA A 347 -0.37 27.16 34.63
N ILE A 348 -1.58 27.69 34.72
CA ILE A 348 -2.08 28.68 33.76
C ILE A 348 -1.95 30.10 34.31
N LYS A 349 -2.15 31.11 33.46
CA LYS A 349 -2.06 32.51 33.90
C LYS A 349 -3.07 32.80 35.02
N GLY A 350 -2.59 33.37 36.12
CA GLY A 350 -3.40 33.67 37.31
C GLY A 350 -3.43 32.56 38.36
N ASP A 351 -2.82 31.40 38.10
CA ASP A 351 -2.59 30.40 39.14
C ASP A 351 -1.46 30.81 40.08
N PHE A 352 -1.65 30.49 41.37
CA PHE A 352 -0.63 30.63 42.39
C PHE A 352 0.02 29.26 42.64
N ILE A 353 1.30 29.12 42.30
CA ILE A 353 2.08 27.89 42.54
C ILE A 353 2.48 27.79 44.03
N TYR A 354 2.73 28.93 44.67
CA TYR A 354 3.02 29.05 46.09
C TYR A 354 2.46 30.36 46.63
N ARG A 355 2.21 30.44 47.94
CA ARG A 355 1.80 31.67 48.63
C ARG A 355 2.74 31.97 49.80
N GLU A 356 2.93 33.25 50.06
CA GLU A 356 3.72 33.72 51.20
C GLU A 356 3.05 33.28 52.51
N GLY A 357 3.84 32.73 53.43
CA GLY A 357 3.35 32.20 54.71
C GLY A 357 2.94 30.73 54.70
N GLU A 358 2.93 30.05 53.55
CA GLU A 358 2.69 28.61 53.46
C GLU A 358 3.98 27.80 53.65
N LEU A 359 3.87 26.60 54.24
CA LEU A 359 4.99 25.67 54.39
C LEU A 359 5.40 25.10 53.02
N GLY A 360 6.66 25.34 52.62
CA GLY A 360 7.21 24.81 51.38
C GLY A 360 7.47 23.30 51.45
N SER A 361 6.65 22.51 50.77
CA SER A 361 6.78 21.04 50.71
C SER A 361 7.46 20.52 49.45
N SER A 362 7.57 21.36 48.41
CA SER A 362 7.98 20.95 47.07
C SER A 362 8.94 21.95 46.44
N MET A 363 9.84 21.45 45.59
CA MET A 363 10.72 22.26 44.75
C MET A 363 10.20 22.23 43.31
N TYR A 364 10.12 23.39 42.68
CA TYR A 364 9.64 23.53 41.30
C TYR A 364 10.78 23.93 40.38
N PHE A 365 10.77 23.36 39.18
CA PHE A 365 11.68 23.73 38.10
C PHE A 365 10.86 24.17 36.91
N ILE A 366 11.21 25.31 36.32
CA ILE A 366 10.50 25.85 35.16
C ILE A 366 11.11 25.24 33.91
N SER A 367 10.32 24.43 33.20
CA SER A 367 10.73 23.83 31.92
C SER A 367 10.36 24.68 30.71
N LEU A 368 9.17 25.25 30.73
CA LEU A 368 8.63 26.12 29.68
C LEU A 368 7.87 27.26 30.35
N GLY A 369 8.17 28.49 29.94
CA GLY A 369 7.48 29.70 30.39
C GLY A 369 6.71 30.35 29.26
N ILE A 370 5.60 31.01 29.59
CA ILE A 370 4.95 31.97 28.71
C ILE A 370 5.61 33.33 29.00
N PRO A 371 6.13 34.04 27.98
CA PRO A 371 6.85 35.31 28.17
C PRO A 371 5.97 36.42 28.77
#